data_AF-A0A914ME14-F1
#
_entry.id   AF-A0A914ME14-F1
#
_cell.length_a   1.000
_cell.length_b   1.000
_cell.length_c   1.000
_cell.angle_alpha   90.00
_cell.angle_beta   90.00
_cell.angle_gamma   90.00
#
_symmetry.space_group_name_H-M   'P 1'
#
loop_
_entity.id
_entity.type
_entity.pdbx_description
1 polymer ?
#
loop_
_entity_poly.entity_id
_entity_poly.type
_entity_poly.pdbx_seq_one_letter_code
_entity_poly.pdbx_strand_id
1 'polypeptide(L)' 'MFPVLRCRLFGTLPGFLYLVYLDLVPVEKEHRFRYAYNKSQWQSAGKAERAQFGRLFPHPDNPIGGDQ' A
#
# COMPACT_ATOMS: atom_id res chain seq x y z
N MET A 1 -2.97 9.14 2.62
CA MET A 1 -1.53 8.99 2.93
C MET A 1 -0.85 10.32 2.61
N PHE A 2 0.15 10.75 3.39
CA PHE A 2 0.98 11.92 3.05
C PHE A 2 2.46 11.49 2.96
N PRO A 3 3.16 11.74 1.84
CA PRO A 3 2.63 12.36 0.62
C PRO A 3 1.57 11.48 -0.06
N VAL A 4 0.79 12.10 -0.95
CA VAL A 4 -0.19 11.38 -1.77
C VAL A 4 0.55 10.47 -2.75
N LEU A 5 0.19 9.19 -2.80
CA LEU A 5 0.68 8.27 -3.81
C LEU A 5 0.03 8.62 -5.16
N ARG A 6 0.85 8.99 -6.14
CA ARG A 6 0.42 9.20 -7.54
C ARG A 6 1.21 8.26 -8.43
N CYS A 7 0.53 7.60 -9.35
CA CYS A 7 1.16 6.72 -10.33
C CYS A 7 0.65 7.07 -11.73
N ARG A 8 1.43 6.68 -12.75
CA ARG A 8 1.06 6.80 -14.16
C ARG A 8 1.22 5.43 -14.81
N LEU A 9 0.17 4.96 -15.45
CA LEU A 9 0.17 3.70 -16.18
C LEU A 9 0.51 4.00 -17.65
N PHE A 10 1.29 3.12 -18.27
CA PHE A 10 1.68 3.22 -19.67
C PHE A 10 1.52 1.85 -20.33
N GLY A 11 1.33 1.82 -21.66
CA GLY A 11 1.18 0.57 -22.41
C GLY A 11 -0.17 -0.13 -22.21
N THR A 12 -1.18 0.60 -21.77
CA THR A 12 -2.58 0.14 -21.73
C THR A 12 -3.12 -0.02 -23.16
N LEU A 13 -4.04 -0.96 -23.32
CA LEU A 13 -4.67 -1.23 -24.61
C LEU A 13 -5.92 -0.35 -24.78
N PRO A 14 -6.06 0.39 -25.88
CA PRO A 14 -7.28 1.12 -26.19
C PRO A 14 -8.50 0.20 -26.24
N GLY A 15 -9.63 0.65 -25.69
CA GLY A 15 -10.89 -0.12 -25.68
C GLY A 15 -11.01 -1.16 -24.56
N PHE A 16 -10.00 -1.31 -23.71
CA PHE A 16 -10.05 -2.17 -22.51
C PHE A 16 -10.31 -1.37 -21.24
N LEU A 17 -11.01 -2.00 -20.30
CA LEU A 17 -11.24 -1.49 -18.95
C LEU A 17 -10.31 -2.15 -17.94
N TYR A 18 -9.76 -1.35 -17.04
CA TYR A 18 -8.82 -1.78 -16.01
C TYR A 18 -9.41 -1.51 -14.62
N LEU A 19 -9.12 -2.43 -13.68
CA LEU A 19 -9.37 -2.22 -12.26
C LEU A 19 -8.03 -2.00 -11.56
N VAL A 20 -7.88 -0.85 -10.92
CA VAL A 20 -6.67 -0.49 -10.18
C VAL A 20 -6.92 -0.62 -8.68
N TYR A 21 -6.06 -1.35 -8.00
CA TYR A 21 -6.11 -1.53 -6.54
C TYR A 21 -4.76 -1.18 -5.92
N LEU A 22 -4.80 -0.62 -4.71
CA LEU A 22 -3.65 -0.48 -3.83
C LEU A 22 -3.73 -1.55 -2.74
N ASP A 23 -2.66 -2.32 -2.58
CA ASP A 23 -2.47 -3.24 -1.46
C ASP A 23 -1.40 -2.71 -0.50
N LEU A 24 -1.55 -2.98 0.79
CA LEU A 24 -0.63 -2.57 1.85
C LEU A 24 -0.04 -3.82 2.52
N VAL A 25 1.08 -4.28 1.98
CA VAL A 25 1.75 -5.49 2.47
C VAL A 25 2.76 -5.13 3.58
N PRO A 26 2.71 -5.81 4.74
CA PRO A 26 3.71 -5.61 5.80
C PRO A 26 5.13 -5.94 5.30
N VAL A 27 6.07 -5.01 5.50
CA VAL A 27 7.49 -5.21 5.18
C VAL A 27 8.12 -6.21 6.16
N GLU A 28 7.82 -6.07 7.45
CA GLU A 28 8.22 -6.99 8.51
C GLU A 28 6.98 -7.74 9.02
N LYS A 29 7.11 -9.06 9.18
CA LYS A 29 6.03 -9.97 9.56
C LYS A 29 6.22 -10.57 10.95
N GLU A 30 7.43 -10.52 11.49
CA GLU A 30 7.77 -11.16 12.76
C GLU A 30 7.85 -10.18 13.92
N HIS A 31 8.27 -8.94 13.68
CA HIS A 31 8.55 -7.97 14.74
C HIS A 31 7.61 -6.77 14.74
N ARG A 32 7.15 -6.39 15.93
CA ARG A 32 6.53 -5.08 16.19
C ARG A 32 7.62 -4.07 16.53
N PHE A 33 7.54 -2.85 16.01
CA PHE A 33 8.47 -1.79 16.32
C PHE A 33 7.85 -0.72 17.24
N ARG A 34 8.70 -0.09 18.06
CA ARG A 34 8.40 1.13 18.79
C ARG A 34 9.46 2.19 18.52
N TYR A 35 9.07 3.46 18.47
CA TYR A 35 10.01 4.56 18.38
C TYR A 35 10.52 4.96 19.77
N ALA A 36 11.84 4.94 19.96
CA ALA A 36 12.50 5.36 21.19
C ALA A 36 12.95 6.81 21.07
N TYR A 37 12.16 7.75 21.60
CA TYR A 37 12.40 9.19 21.47
C TYR A 37 13.76 9.66 22.02
N ASN A 38 14.19 9.11 23.18
CA ASN A 38 15.48 9.47 23.79
C ASN A 38 16.71 9.10 22.94
N LYS A 39 16.54 8.14 22.03
CA LYS A 39 17.59 7.65 21.13
C LYS A 39 17.31 8.01 19.67
N SER A 40 16.18 8.66 19.39
CA SER A 40 15.70 9.00 18.05
C SER A 40 15.79 7.84 17.04
N GLN A 41 15.36 6.64 17.45
CA GLN A 41 15.46 5.43 16.63
C GLN A 41 14.28 4.48 16.82
N TRP A 42 14.00 3.68 15.79
CA TRP A 42 13.09 2.54 15.88
C TRP A 42 13.78 1.34 16.55
N GLN A 43 13.05 0.58 17.36
CA GLN A 43 13.52 -0.63 18.04
C GLN A 43 12.45 -1.71 17.98
N SER A 44 12.89 -2.98 17.87
CA SER A 44 12.00 -4.13 18.05
C SER A 44 11.43 -4.11 19.47
N ALA A 45 10.14 -4.39 19.58
CA ALA A 45 9.35 -4.31 20.80
C ALA A 45 8.52 -5.58 21.04
N GLY A 46 8.82 -6.67 20.34
CA GLY A 46 8.15 -7.97 20.48
C GLY A 46 7.65 -8.51 19.15
N LYS A 47 6.74 -9.48 19.22
CA LYS A 47 6.18 -10.16 18.05
C LYS A 47 5.14 -9.28 17.34
N ALA A 48 5.17 -9.27 16.01
CA ALA A 48 4.16 -8.62 15.20
C ALA A 48 2.77 -9.24 15.46
N GLU A 49 1.74 -8.40 15.36
CA GLU A 49 0.35 -8.86 15.35
C GLU A 49 0.11 -9.66 14.06
N ARG A 50 -0.77 -10.67 14.12
CA ARG A 50 -1.16 -11.39 12.90
C ARG A 50 -1.77 -10.39 11.92
N ALA A 51 -1.24 -10.37 10.69
CA ALA A 51 -1.75 -9.47 9.66
C ALA A 51 -3.26 -9.67 9.51
N GLN A 52 -4.01 -8.56 9.57
CA GLN A 52 -5.42 -8.58 9.19
C GLN A 52 -5.49 -8.88 7.69
N PHE A 53 -6.40 -9.78 7.30
CA PHE A 53 -6.49 -10.23 5.92
C PHE A 53 -6.67 -9.07 4.93
N GLY A 54 -6.00 -9.20 3.78
CA GLY A 54 -5.72 -8.18 2.78
C GLY A 54 -6.91 -7.35 2.35
N ARG A 55 -7.00 -6.14 2.88
CA ARG A 55 -7.90 -5.11 2.38
C ARG A 55 -7.26 -4.46 1.16
N LEU A 56 -7.81 -4.74 0.00
CA LEU A 56 -7.50 -4.00 -1.23
C LEU A 56 -8.27 -2.68 -1.24
N PHE A 57 -7.57 -1.60 -1.59
CA PHE A 57 -8.16 -0.27 -1.75
C PHE A 57 -8.39 -0.02 -3.25
N PRO A 58 -9.63 -0.13 -3.76
CA PRO A 58 -9.90 0.19 -5.17
C PRO A 58 -9.70 1.68 -5.43
N HIS A 59 -9.18 2.03 -6.61
CA HIS A 59 -9.22 3.40 -7.10
C HIS A 59 -10.70 3.85 -7.23
N PRO A 60 -11.05 5.08 -6.82
CA PRO A 60 -12.44 5.55 -6.86
C PRO A 60 -13.01 5.59 -8.29
N ASP A 61 -12.16 5.82 -9.29
CA ASP A 61 -12.57 5.93 -10.69
C ASP A 61 -12.65 4.57 -11.41
N ASN A 62 -12.50 3.46 -10.68
CA ASN A 62 -12.66 2.14 -11.30
C ASN A 62 -14.09 1.93 -11.82
N PRO A 63 -14.28 1.30 -12.99
CA PRO A 63 -13.24 0.87 -13.94
C PRO A 63 -12.66 2.02 -14.79
N ILE A 64 -11.36 1.96 -15.07
CA ILE A 64 -10.60 3.00 -15.81
C ILE A 64 -10.39 2.54 -17.26
N GLY A 65 -10.63 3.43 -18.23
CA GLY A 65 -10.36 3.17 -19.64
C GLY A 65 -8.87 3.20 -19.95
N GLY A 66 -8.38 2.26 -20.77
CA GLY A 66 -6.98 2.22 -21.19
C GLY A 66 -6.51 3.40 -22.06
N ASP A 67 -7.45 4.23 -22.50
CA ASP A 67 -7.30 5.42 -23.31
C ASP A 67 -7.23 6.74 -22.51
N GLN A 68 -7.44 6.71 -21.19
CA GLN A 68 -7.31 7.87 -20.31
C GLN A 68 -5.85 8.27 -20.01
#